data_AF-X6GY73-F1
#
_entry.id   AF-X6GY73-F1
#
_cell.length_a   1.000
_cell.length_b   1.000
_cell.length_c   1.000
_cell.angle_alpha   90.00
_cell.angle_beta   90.00
_cell.angle_gamma   90.00
#
_symmetry.space_group_name_H-M   'P 1'
#
loop_
_entity.id
_entity.type
_entity.pdbx_description
1 polymer ?
#
loop_
_entity_poly.entity_id
_entity_poly.type
_entity_poly.pdbx_seq_one_letter_code
_entity_poly.pdbx_strand_id
1 'polypeptide(L)' 'MAIRYRATTTIRLNTDGIWGAWMLIVSPLVQAIIWYYYFAKPDYGWLGLIALTSVTVPCGFVLLLIGRDYDSIVDETN' A
#
# COMPACT_ATOMS: atom_id res chain seq x y z
N MET A 1 -13.35 32.30 30.59
CA MET A 1 -13.79 31.87 29.24
C MET A 1 -13.14 30.54 28.95
N ALA A 2 -13.89 29.56 28.44
CA ALA A 2 -13.31 28.29 28.01
C ALA A 2 -12.81 28.45 26.56
N ILE A 3 -11.49 28.39 26.37
CA ILE A 3 -10.86 28.41 25.05
C ILE A 3 -11.22 27.10 24.36
N ARG A 4 -11.83 27.17 23.18
CA ARG A 4 -12.17 26.00 22.37
C ARG A 4 -11.08 25.81 21.32
N TYR A 5 -10.54 24.61 21.22
CA TYR A 5 -9.58 24.25 20.18
C TYR A 5 -10.28 23.36 19.15
N ARG A 6 -10.08 23.65 17.86
CA ARG A 6 -10.48 22.77 16.76
C ARG A 6 -9.20 22.15 16.17
N ALA A 7 -9.09 20.83 16.27
CA ALA A 7 -8.06 20.10 15.55
C ALA A 7 -8.62 19.62 14.19
N THR A 8 -7.95 19.99 13.10
CA THR A 8 -8.24 19.46 11.76
C THR A 8 -7.10 18.55 11.36
N THR A 9 -7.37 17.25 11.24
CA THR A 9 -6.39 16.25 10.80
C THR A 9 -6.59 15.96 9.31
N THR A 10 -5.56 16.16 8.50
CA THR A 10 -5.54 15.76 7.09
C THR A 10 -4.63 14.55 6.89
N ILE A 11 -5.14 13.56 6.16
CA ILE A 11 -4.41 12.32 5.84
C ILE A 11 -3.97 12.39 4.39
N ARG A 12 -2.69 12.15 4.14
CA ARG A 12 -2.11 12.12 2.79
C ARG A 12 -1.20 10.91 2.63
N LEU A 13 -1.10 10.42 1.40
CA LEU A 13 -0.12 9.41 1.04
C LEU A 13 1.09 10.13 0.43
N ASN A 14 2.27 9.88 0.99
CA ASN A 14 3.52 10.27 0.37
C ASN A 14 3.91 9.28 -0.73
N THR A 15 5.08 9.48 -1.32
CA THR A 15 5.61 8.65 -2.41
C THR A 15 5.64 7.16 -2.03
N ASP A 16 6.09 6.81 -0.83
CA ASP A 16 6.15 5.42 -0.36
C ASP A 16 4.74 4.82 -0.25
N GLY A 17 3.80 5.59 0.28
CA GLY A 17 2.41 5.18 0.39
C GLY A 17 1.75 4.94 -0.97
N ILE A 18 2.07 5.76 -1.97
CA ILE A 18 1.61 5.60 -3.35
C ILE A 18 2.20 4.33 -3.97
N TRP A 19 3.49 4.07 -3.80
CA TRP A 19 4.11 2.82 -4.25
C TRP A 19 3.48 1.60 -3.58
N GLY A 20 3.21 1.70 -2.27
CA GLY A 20 2.50 0.67 -1.52
C GLY A 20 1.11 0.37 -2.07
N ALA A 21 0.33 1.42 -2.39
CA ALA A 21 -0.97 1.28 -3.03
C ALA A 21 -0.88 0.55 -4.37
N TRP A 22 0.04 0.97 -5.24
CA TRP A 22 0.24 0.32 -6.53
C TRP A 22 0.68 -1.13 -6.39
N MET A 23 1.57 -1.43 -5.45
CA MET A 23 1.97 -2.81 -5.16
C MET A 23 0.78 -3.68 -4.73
N LEU A 24 -0.14 -3.17 -3.90
CA LEU A 24 -1.33 -3.95 -3.50
C LEU A 24 -2.30 -4.22 -4.64
N ILE A 25 -2.38 -3.33 -5.64
CA ILE A 25 -3.29 -3.49 -6.78
C ILE A 25 -2.64 -4.37 -7.86
N VAL A 26 -1.39 -4.07 -8.22
CA VAL A 26 -0.73 -4.68 -9.38
C VAL A 26 -0.21 -6.08 -9.06
N SER A 27 0.33 -6.31 -7.86
CA SER A 27 0.89 -7.62 -7.49
C SER A 27 -0.09 -8.79 -7.64
N PRO A 28 -1.33 -8.73 -7.11
CA PRO A 28 -2.26 -9.85 -7.27
C PRO A 28 -2.68 -10.08 -8.73
N LEU A 29 -2.78 -9.02 -9.54
CA LEU A 29 -3.08 -9.15 -10.98
C LEU A 29 -1.95 -9.85 -11.72
N VAL A 30 -0.70 -9.44 -11.48
CA VAL A 30 0.49 -10.08 -12.05
C VAL A 30 0.59 -11.53 -11.57
N GLN A 31 0.35 -11.79 -10.29
CA GLN A 31 0.40 -13.14 -9.74
C GLN A 31 -0.67 -14.05 -10.34
N ALA A 32 -1.90 -13.55 -10.57
CA ALA A 32 -2.95 -14.30 -11.25
C ALA A 32 -2.57 -14.67 -12.70
N ILE A 33 -1.94 -13.75 -13.43
CA ILE A 33 -1.43 -14.00 -14.79
C ILE A 33 -0.33 -15.09 -14.76
N ILE A 34 0.58 -15.03 -13.78
CA ILE A 34 1.63 -16.04 -13.65
C ILE A 34 1.02 -17.42 -13.36
N TRP A 35 0.03 -17.50 -12.47
CA TRP A 35 -0.69 -18.75 -12.19
C TRP A 35 -1.36 -19.32 -13.45
N TYR A 36 -1.96 -18.47 -14.28
CA TYR A 36 -2.54 -18.89 -15.57
C TYR A 36 -1.49 -19.58 -16.47
N TYR A 37 -0.29 -18.99 -16.60
CA TYR A 37 0.80 -19.61 -17.37
C TYR A 37 1.37 -20.86 -16.72
N TYR A 38 1.49 -20.88 -15.39
CA TYR A 38 1.95 -22.06 -14.66
C TYR A 38 1.04 -23.27 -14.88
N PHE A 39 -0.29 -23.08 -14.89
CA PHE A 39 -1.21 -24.19 -15.17
C PHE A 39 -1.15 -24.68 -16.62
N ALA A 40 -0.82 -23.81 -17.57
CA ALA A 40 -0.61 -24.21 -18.96
C ALA A 40 0.71 -24.97 -19.16
N LYS A 41 1.78 -24.55 -18.48
CA LYS A 41 3.09 -25.20 -18.52
C LYS A 41 3.76 -25.11 -17.15
N PRO A 42 3.61 -26.14 -16.29
CA PRO A 42 4.24 -26.15 -14.98
C PRO A 42 5.76 -26.14 -15.11
N ASP A 43 6.40 -25.13 -14.52
CA ASP A 43 7.85 -24.95 -14.56
C ASP A 43 8.33 -24.22 -13.29
N TYR A 44 9.56 -24.51 -12.87
CA TYR A 44 10.16 -23.90 -11.67
C TYR A 44 10.36 -22.38 -11.82
N GLY A 45 10.54 -21.87 -13.04
CA GLY A 45 10.63 -20.43 -13.29
C GLY A 45 9.35 -19.69 -12.88
N TRP A 46 8.19 -20.25 -13.21
CA TRP A 46 6.90 -19.68 -12.80
C TRP A 46 6.71 -19.75 -11.28
N LEU A 47 7.09 -20.84 -10.63
CA LEU A 47 7.05 -20.95 -9.17
C LEU A 47 7.95 -19.90 -8.50
N GLY A 48 9.13 -19.63 -9.06
CA GLY A 48 10.02 -18.56 -8.59
C GLY A 48 9.37 -17.17 -8.71
N LEU A 49 8.68 -16.90 -9.82
CA LEU A 49 7.94 -15.64 -10.01
C LEU A 49 6.74 -15.50 -9.07
N ILE A 50 6.00 -16.60 -8.82
CA ILE A 50 4.91 -16.62 -7.84
C ILE A 50 5.45 -16.33 -6.44
N ALA A 51 6.57 -16.94 -6.05
CA ALA A 51 7.21 -16.70 -4.77
C ALA A 51 7.63 -15.22 -4.64
N LEU A 52 8.29 -14.65 -5.66
CA LEU A 52 8.72 -13.26 -5.64
C LEU A 52 7.53 -12.29 -5.52
N THR A 53 6.51 -12.46 -6.35
CA THR A 53 5.30 -11.61 -6.36
C THR A 53 4.42 -11.81 -5.12
N SER A 54 4.54 -12.93 -4.41
CA SER A 54 3.84 -13.12 -3.14
C SER A 54 4.36 -12.19 -2.03
N VAL A 55 5.63 -11.79 -2.11
CA VAL A 55 6.28 -10.90 -1.13
C VAL A 55 5.95 -9.42 -1.39
N THR A 56 5.58 -9.06 -2.61
CA THR A 56 5.29 -7.66 -2.95
C THR A 56 3.98 -7.16 -2.34
N VAL A 57 3.02 -8.04 -2.04
CA VAL A 57 1.79 -7.69 -1.33
C VAL A 57 2.06 -7.23 0.12
N PRO A 58 2.72 -8.02 0.99
CA PRO A 58 3.04 -7.56 2.34
C PRO A 58 4.00 -6.35 2.33
N CYS A 59 4.94 -6.27 1.38
CA CYS A 59 5.75 -5.06 1.21
C CYS A 59 4.90 -3.83 0.89
N GLY A 60 3.96 -3.95 -0.05
CA GLY A 60 3.04 -2.86 -0.40
C GLY A 60 2.16 -2.43 0.77
N PHE A 61 1.71 -3.39 1.58
CA PHE A 61 0.99 -3.10 2.81
C PHE A 61 1.83 -2.31 3.82
N VAL A 62 3.08 -2.72 4.06
CA VAL A 62 4.00 -1.98 4.95
C VAL A 62 4.23 -0.57 4.44
N LEU A 63 4.49 -0.40 3.14
CA LEU A 63 4.69 0.90 2.51
C LEU A 63 3.47 1.83 2.68
N LEU A 64 2.25 1.28 2.63
CA LEU A 64 1.03 2.04 2.90
C LEU A 64 0.88 2.51 4.34
N LEU A 65 1.40 1.74 5.30
CA LEU A 65 1.36 2.10 6.71
C LEU A 65 2.37 3.20 7.01
N ILE A 66 3.60 3.07 6.51
CA ILE A 66 4.66 4.05 6.76
C ILE A 66 4.53 5.29 5.89
N GLY A 67 3.93 5.14 4.70
CA GLY A 67 3.77 6.22 3.73
C GLY A 67 2.53 7.09 3.94
N ARG A 68 1.87 6.94 5.09
CA ARG A 68 0.70 7.71 5.45
C ARG A 68 1.09 8.83 6.40
N ASP A 69 1.07 10.04 5.88
CA ASP A 69 1.35 11.25 6.64
C ASP A 69 0.06 11.76 7.30
N TYR A 70 0.20 12.26 8.52
CA TYR A 70 -0.86 12.86 9.30
C TYR A 70 -0.45 14.27 9.70
N ASP A 71 -1.02 15.26 9.02
CA ASP A 71 -0.85 16.66 9.40
C ASP A 71 -2.04 17.07 10.26
N SER A 72 -1.78 17.62 11.44
CA SER A 72 -2.80 18.19 12.33
C SER A 72 -2.57 19.68 12.53
N ILE A 73 -3.59 20.46 12.21
CA ILE A 73 -3.61 21.91 12.47
C ILE A 73 -4.57 22.13 13.64
N VAL A 74 -4.10 22.85 14.67
CA VAL A 74 -4.92 23.21 15.84
C VAL A 74 -5.21 24.70 15.77
N ASP A 75 -6.48 25.03 15.52
CA ASP A 75 -6.96 26.40 15.50
C ASP A 75 -7.68 26.74 16.80
N GLU A 76 -7.44 27.93 17.32
CA GLU A 76 -8.22 28.51 18.42
C GLU A 76 -9.55 29.01 17.87
N THR A 77 -10.65 28.58 18.49
CA THR A 77 -12.00 29.05 18.18
C THR A 77 -12.52 29.93 19.32
N ASN A 78 -12.88 31.18 18.97
CA ASN A 78 -13.55 32.14 19.86
C ASN A 78 -14.95 31.68 20.26
#